data_AF-A0A0D2G9Z5-F1
#
_entry.id   AF-A0A0D2G9Z5-F1
#
_cell.length_a   1.000
_cell.length_b   1.000
_cell.length_c   1.000
_cell.angle_alpha   90.00
_cell.angle_beta   90.00
_cell.angle_gamma   90.00
#
_symmetry.space_group_name_H-M   'P 1'
#
loop_
_entity.id
_entity.type
_entity.pdbx_description
1 polymer ?
#
loop_
_entity_poly.entity_id
_entity_poly.type
_entity_poly.pdbx_seq_one_letter_code
_entity_poly.pdbx_strand_id
1 'polypeptide(L)'
;MPCRALGTRGFPALRRHQSFPTSLIPPHRRSGTSTKGIREVPLLSSWSSAVFEHAYRQRLPARLPRSRAHLPAACAKWFVHDDDLGFDLFSGDDGRMINVPRSSELRASFWSEHESTFVPLEITTTRGASTSPSFYHLAGERASSAPGQSEERFERIEAPLKILIAYLSKPTTTGTTADSSPLAKEDVSIYLAQCDLLSLPASMQSDVPIPALLHPSSTSSSRSAIKGDIYTSSLWLGRPPTYTPLHRDPNPNLFIQLAGQKTIRLLPPDIGDALFHDVVTTTTSSPTMSPSGPTPFSTTIRGEEMMYGPQKAALHDAVWNPSSIYSDLVRTHGLQTTLGLGDALFTPQGWWHSVKGVGEGVTASVNWWFR
;
A
#
# COMPACT_ATOMS: atom_id res chain seq x y z
N MET A 1 -39.52 24.76 30.50
CA MET A 1 -38.83 23.49 30.18
C MET A 1 -37.93 23.71 28.96
N PRO A 2 -36.63 24.05 29.12
CA PRO A 2 -35.74 24.19 27.97
C PRO A 2 -34.74 23.04 27.83
N CYS A 3 -34.32 22.88 26.58
CA CYS A 3 -33.42 21.89 25.99
C CYS A 3 -32.09 21.70 26.73
N ARG A 4 -31.60 20.46 26.78
CA ARG A 4 -30.19 20.13 27.08
C ARG A 4 -29.48 19.69 25.81
N ALA A 5 -28.48 20.48 25.41
CA ALA A 5 -27.48 20.12 24.42
C ALA A 5 -26.58 18.99 24.93
N LEU A 6 -26.35 17.98 24.09
CA LEU A 6 -25.34 16.94 24.31
C LEU A 6 -23.98 17.47 23.85
N GLY A 7 -23.10 17.71 24.83
CA GLY A 7 -21.74 18.17 24.61
C GLY A 7 -20.84 17.10 23.98
N THR A 8 -19.97 17.56 23.10
CA THR A 8 -18.82 16.83 22.53
C THR A 8 -17.92 16.28 23.63
N ARG A 9 -17.75 14.96 23.69
CA ARG A 9 -16.75 14.30 24.55
C ARG A 9 -15.37 14.45 23.92
N GLY A 10 -14.52 15.26 24.56
CA GLY A 10 -13.10 15.39 24.20
C GLY A 10 -12.27 14.18 24.65
N PHE A 11 -11.24 13.87 23.86
CA PHE A 11 -10.25 12.82 24.11
C PHE A 11 -9.51 13.01 25.45
N PRO A 12 -9.55 12.05 26.39
CA PRO A 12 -8.89 12.21 27.70
C PRO A 12 -7.37 11.97 27.70
N ALA A 13 -6.79 11.42 26.62
CA ALA A 13 -5.41 10.92 26.63
C ALA A 13 -4.32 11.97 26.30
N LEU A 14 -4.68 13.21 25.96
CA LEU A 14 -3.72 14.27 25.59
C LEU A 14 -3.47 15.31 26.69
N ARG A 15 -3.97 15.11 27.92
CA ARG A 15 -3.68 16.00 29.06
C ARG A 15 -2.58 15.44 29.96
N ARG A 16 -1.33 15.51 29.51
CA ARG A 16 -0.14 15.58 30.39
C ARG A 16 1.07 16.04 29.55
N HIS A 17 1.13 17.34 29.31
CA HIS A 17 2.37 17.99 28.86
C HIS A 17 3.35 18.04 30.04
N GLN A 18 4.47 17.32 29.93
CA GLN A 18 5.73 17.82 30.46
C GLN A 18 6.37 18.68 29.37
N SER A 19 6.80 19.88 29.76
CA SER A 19 7.41 20.90 28.93
C SER A 19 8.77 20.41 28.40
N PHE A 20 8.92 20.37 27.07
CA PHE A 20 10.21 20.19 26.41
C PHE A 20 11.00 21.50 26.39
N PRO A 21 12.33 21.49 26.59
CA PRO A 21 13.16 22.68 26.52
C PRO A 21 13.21 23.22 25.09
N THR A 22 12.80 24.47 24.94
CA THR A 22 12.70 25.19 23.68
C THR A 22 14.06 25.77 23.32
N SER A 23 14.90 25.03 22.60
CA SER A 23 16.12 25.54 21.99
C SER A 23 16.62 24.53 20.96
N LEU A 24 16.86 24.98 19.72
CA LEU A 24 17.38 24.26 18.53
C LEU A 24 16.39 23.94 17.39
N ILE A 25 15.37 24.77 17.18
CA ILE A 25 14.68 24.87 15.87
C ILE A 25 14.68 26.35 15.46
N PRO A 26 15.20 26.74 14.27
CA PRO A 26 15.15 28.13 13.82
C PRO A 26 13.70 28.59 13.64
N PRO A 27 13.37 29.88 13.87
CA PRO A 27 11.99 30.34 13.87
C PRO A 27 11.47 30.43 12.43
N HIS A 28 10.77 29.40 11.96
CA HIS A 28 9.96 29.55 10.75
C HIS A 28 8.69 30.32 11.10
N ARG A 29 8.73 31.60 10.70
CA ARG A 29 7.63 32.55 10.51
C ARG A 29 6.31 31.80 10.29
N ARG A 30 5.33 32.03 11.18
CA ARG A 30 3.92 31.66 10.98
C ARG A 30 3.43 32.32 9.68
N SER A 31 3.58 31.63 8.57
CA SER A 31 2.83 31.89 7.35
C SER A 31 1.63 30.96 7.39
N GLY A 32 0.49 31.50 7.82
CA GLY A 32 -0.78 30.81 7.74
C GLY A 32 -1.13 30.55 6.28
N THR A 33 -0.89 29.34 5.81
CA THR A 33 -1.58 28.74 4.68
C THR A 33 -2.06 27.38 5.14
N SER A 34 -3.33 27.32 5.55
CA SER A 34 -4.01 26.05 5.78
C SER A 34 -4.04 25.29 4.45
N THR A 35 -3.11 24.35 4.27
CA THR A 35 -3.16 23.43 3.13
C THR A 35 -4.36 22.52 3.36
N LYS A 36 -5.39 22.62 2.50
CA LYS A 36 -6.66 21.87 2.62
C LYS A 36 -6.53 20.33 2.50
N GLY A 37 -5.33 19.78 2.44
CA GLY A 37 -5.07 18.35 2.20
C GLY A 37 -3.90 17.80 3.01
N ILE A 38 -3.74 16.47 2.96
CA ILE A 38 -2.60 15.76 3.57
C ILE A 38 -1.31 16.24 2.89
N ARG A 39 -0.27 16.50 3.69
CA ARG A 39 1.01 17.00 3.19
C ARG A 39 1.68 15.98 2.28
N GLU A 40 2.32 16.44 1.21
CA GLU A 40 3.07 15.55 0.31
C GLU A 40 4.35 15.02 0.98
N VAL A 41 4.73 13.76 0.69
CA VAL A 41 6.03 13.22 1.10
C VAL A 41 7.15 14.05 0.46
N PRO A 42 8.16 14.53 1.22
CA PRO A 42 9.28 15.30 0.70
C PRO A 42 10.02 14.56 -0.42
N LEU A 43 10.47 15.29 -1.44
CA LEU A 43 11.29 14.76 -2.54
C LEU A 43 12.77 15.03 -2.24
N LEU A 44 13.62 14.00 -2.31
CA LEU A 44 15.07 14.14 -2.24
C LEU A 44 15.62 14.80 -3.51
N SER A 45 16.72 15.54 -3.37
CA SER A 45 17.34 16.23 -4.50
C SER A 45 18.04 15.30 -5.50
N SER A 46 18.42 14.09 -5.08
CA SER A 46 19.15 13.12 -5.90
C SER A 46 19.14 11.72 -5.29
N TRP A 47 19.62 10.74 -6.05
CA TRP A 47 19.96 9.39 -5.60
C TRP A 47 21.38 9.28 -5.03
N SER A 48 21.98 10.37 -4.56
CA SER A 48 23.30 10.29 -3.92
C SER A 48 23.21 9.65 -2.54
N SER A 49 24.16 8.78 -2.20
CA SER A 49 24.20 8.12 -0.89
C SER A 49 24.23 9.12 0.26
N ALA A 50 24.89 10.27 0.12
CA ALA A 50 24.92 11.31 1.15
C ALA A 50 23.53 11.91 1.44
N VAL A 51 22.74 12.20 0.39
CA VAL A 51 21.38 12.73 0.53
C VAL A 51 20.45 11.67 1.11
N PHE A 52 20.55 10.43 0.63
CA PHE A 52 19.75 9.32 1.14
C PHE A 52 20.06 8.97 2.59
N GLU A 53 21.35 8.87 2.96
CA GLU A 53 21.77 8.63 4.33
C GLU A 53 21.34 9.73 5.29
N HIS A 54 21.28 10.99 4.83
CA HIS A 54 20.74 12.07 5.64
C HIS A 54 19.26 11.79 6.00
N ALA A 55 18.43 11.46 5.01
CA ALA A 55 17.02 11.10 5.25
C ALA A 55 16.89 9.85 6.14
N TYR A 56 17.73 8.83 5.91
CA TYR A 56 17.79 7.62 6.72
C TYR A 56 18.09 7.93 8.19
N ARG A 57 19.12 8.74 8.48
CA ARG A 57 19.49 9.14 9.85
C ARG A 57 18.39 9.96 10.54
N GLN A 58 17.69 10.81 9.79
CA GLN A 58 16.57 11.60 10.32
C GLN A 58 15.28 10.78 10.53
N ARG A 59 15.22 9.54 10.03
CA ARG A 59 14.02 8.69 10.05
C ARG A 59 12.79 9.39 9.46
N LEU A 60 12.99 10.08 8.34
CA LEU A 60 11.93 10.78 7.63
C LEU A 60 11.60 10.10 6.30
N PRO A 61 10.31 9.86 5.99
CA PRO A 61 9.90 9.36 4.69
C PRO A 61 10.30 10.34 3.60
N ALA A 62 10.77 9.81 2.49
CA ALA A 62 11.20 10.62 1.37
C ALA A 62 10.97 9.89 0.05
N ARG A 63 10.55 10.65 -0.96
CA ARG A 63 10.52 10.19 -2.35
C ARG A 63 11.89 10.40 -2.98
N LEU A 64 12.25 9.53 -3.91
CA LEU A 64 13.40 9.74 -4.77
C LEU A 64 12.90 10.10 -6.18
N PRO A 65 13.55 11.05 -6.87
CA PRO A 65 13.13 11.48 -8.19
C PRO A 65 13.31 10.35 -9.19
N ARG A 66 12.51 10.29 -10.25
CA ARG A 66 12.75 9.33 -11.35
C ARG A 66 14.17 9.53 -11.90
N SER A 67 14.88 8.43 -12.13
CA SER A 67 16.23 8.46 -12.69
C SER A 67 16.43 7.29 -13.64
N ARG A 68 16.90 7.58 -14.86
CA ARG A 68 17.20 6.56 -15.85
C ARG A 68 18.23 5.54 -15.33
N ALA A 69 19.21 6.00 -14.55
CA ALA A 69 20.24 5.13 -13.98
C ALA A 69 19.72 4.22 -12.85
N HIS A 70 18.56 4.53 -12.26
CA HIS A 70 17.96 3.77 -11.17
C HIS A 70 16.61 3.14 -11.55
N LEU A 71 16.17 3.30 -12.80
CA LEU A 71 14.95 2.70 -13.29
C LEU A 71 15.20 1.20 -13.53
N PRO A 72 14.47 0.29 -12.85
CA PRO A 72 14.64 -1.14 -13.09
C PRO A 72 14.34 -1.51 -14.54
N ALA A 73 15.11 -2.45 -15.09
CA ALA A 73 14.89 -2.94 -16.46
C ALA A 73 13.49 -3.57 -16.63
N ALA A 74 12.93 -4.09 -15.55
CA ALA A 74 11.57 -4.60 -15.46
C ALA A 74 10.52 -3.61 -16.00
N CYS A 75 10.71 -2.30 -15.80
CA CYS A 75 9.79 -1.28 -16.30
C CYS A 75 9.59 -1.38 -17.81
N ALA A 76 10.69 -1.52 -18.58
CA ALA A 76 10.63 -1.64 -20.03
C ALA A 76 10.32 -3.07 -20.50
N LYS A 77 10.88 -4.07 -19.82
CA LYS A 77 10.87 -5.46 -20.27
C LYS A 77 9.56 -6.18 -19.96
N TRP A 78 8.95 -5.92 -18.80
CA TRP A 78 7.83 -6.73 -18.32
C TRP A 78 6.48 -6.22 -18.80
N PHE A 79 6.41 -4.98 -19.29
CA PHE A 79 5.16 -4.31 -19.59
C PHE A 79 5.11 -3.77 -21.01
N VAL A 80 3.89 -3.69 -21.55
CA VAL A 80 3.51 -2.86 -22.70
C VAL A 80 2.82 -1.63 -22.12
N HIS A 81 3.19 -0.45 -22.59
CA HIS A 81 2.74 0.82 -22.03
C HIS A 81 1.86 1.55 -23.03
N ASP A 82 0.74 2.12 -22.56
CA ASP A 82 -0.20 2.90 -23.38
C ASP A 82 -0.59 2.20 -24.70
N ASP A 83 -0.75 0.87 -24.65
CA ASP A 83 -1.03 -0.01 -25.81
C ASP A 83 -0.01 0.10 -26.97
N ASP A 84 1.19 0.62 -26.69
CA ASP A 84 2.28 0.79 -27.65
C ASP A 84 3.45 -0.16 -27.33
N LEU A 85 3.70 -1.12 -28.23
CA LEU A 85 4.81 -2.06 -28.13
C LEU A 85 6.18 -1.39 -28.21
N GLY A 86 6.25 -0.22 -28.85
CA GLY A 86 7.43 0.60 -29.05
C GLY A 86 7.52 1.80 -28.11
N PHE A 87 6.69 1.85 -27.05
CA PHE A 87 6.69 2.97 -26.10
C PHE A 87 8.10 3.25 -25.59
N ASP A 88 8.63 4.42 -25.93
CA ASP A 88 9.97 4.81 -25.51
C ASP A 88 9.91 5.57 -24.19
N LEU A 89 10.28 4.86 -23.11
CA LEU A 89 10.43 5.42 -21.77
C LEU A 89 11.44 6.58 -21.70
N PHE A 90 12.31 6.75 -22.71
CA PHE A 90 13.42 7.70 -22.69
C PHE A 90 13.49 8.63 -23.90
N SER A 91 12.42 8.74 -24.70
CA SER A 91 12.39 9.66 -25.84
C SER A 91 12.36 11.12 -25.34
N GLY A 92 13.42 11.87 -25.67
CA GLY A 92 13.59 13.29 -25.34
C GLY A 92 15.01 13.77 -25.68
N ASP A 93 15.15 15.02 -26.13
CA ASP A 93 16.39 15.60 -26.70
C ASP A 93 17.63 15.54 -25.78
N ASP A 94 17.46 15.35 -24.47
CA ASP A 94 18.54 15.24 -23.49
C ASP A 94 18.72 13.84 -22.88
N GLY A 95 17.83 12.89 -23.19
CA GLY A 95 17.82 11.53 -22.62
C GLY A 95 17.64 11.45 -21.10
N ARG A 96 17.28 12.57 -20.44
CA ARG A 96 17.16 12.69 -18.97
C ARG A 96 15.72 12.54 -18.49
N MET A 97 14.74 12.92 -19.31
CA MET A 97 13.32 12.79 -18.96
C MET A 97 12.85 11.34 -19.14
N ILE A 98 12.10 10.83 -18.16
CA ILE A 98 11.43 9.53 -18.24
C ILE A 98 9.96 9.79 -18.60
N ASN A 99 9.53 9.24 -19.73
CA ASN A 99 8.13 9.28 -20.12
C ASN A 99 7.34 8.32 -19.22
N VAL A 100 6.31 8.84 -18.58
CA VAL A 100 5.49 8.08 -17.63
C VAL A 100 4.20 7.68 -18.34
N PRO A 101 3.96 6.38 -18.53
CA PRO A 101 2.76 5.93 -19.22
C PRO A 101 1.51 6.11 -18.35
N ARG A 102 0.36 6.22 -19.00
CA ARG A 102 -0.95 6.32 -18.33
C ARG A 102 -1.44 4.96 -17.84
N SER A 103 -1.18 3.92 -18.62
CA SER A 103 -1.53 2.53 -18.30
C SER A 103 -0.40 1.58 -18.65
N SER A 104 -0.48 0.36 -18.16
CA SER A 104 0.48 -0.70 -18.49
C SER A 104 -0.23 -2.03 -18.47
N GLU A 105 0.16 -2.92 -19.39
CA GLU A 105 -0.31 -4.30 -19.45
C GLU A 105 0.88 -5.26 -19.49
N LEU A 106 0.65 -6.53 -19.16
CA LEU A 106 1.72 -7.53 -19.17
C LEU A 106 2.26 -7.73 -20.58
N ARG A 107 3.59 -7.69 -20.75
CA ARG A 107 4.23 -8.04 -22.02
C ARG A 107 4.24 -9.56 -22.17
N ALA A 108 3.34 -10.09 -23.00
CA ALA A 108 3.17 -11.52 -23.22
C ALA A 108 4.50 -12.25 -23.51
N SER A 109 5.35 -11.67 -24.37
CA SER A 109 6.64 -12.26 -24.75
C SER A 109 7.64 -12.43 -23.59
N PHE A 110 7.48 -11.68 -22.50
CA PHE A 110 8.29 -11.83 -21.29
C PHE A 110 7.64 -12.83 -20.34
N TRP A 111 6.35 -12.65 -20.04
CA TRP A 111 5.67 -13.42 -19.00
C TRP A 111 5.42 -14.88 -19.37
N SER A 112 5.28 -15.22 -20.67
CA SER A 112 5.08 -16.59 -21.12
C SER A 112 6.25 -17.53 -20.76
N GLU A 113 7.47 -16.99 -20.64
CA GLU A 113 8.66 -17.76 -20.26
C GLU A 113 8.67 -18.16 -18.77
N HIS A 114 7.79 -17.58 -17.96
CA HIS A 114 7.80 -17.72 -16.50
C HIS A 114 6.51 -18.34 -15.93
N GLU A 115 5.57 -18.77 -16.79
CA GLU A 115 4.26 -19.29 -16.41
C GLU A 115 4.27 -20.44 -15.39
N SER A 116 5.31 -21.29 -15.43
CA SER A 116 5.45 -22.45 -14.54
C SER A 116 6.01 -22.12 -13.15
N THR A 117 6.49 -20.90 -12.93
CA THR A 117 7.04 -20.46 -11.64
C THR A 117 5.93 -20.40 -10.60
N PHE A 118 6.10 -21.12 -9.48
CA PHE A 118 5.17 -21.04 -8.35
C PHE A 118 5.43 -19.79 -7.53
N VAL A 119 4.36 -19.08 -7.19
CA VAL A 119 4.38 -17.82 -6.44
C VAL A 119 3.22 -17.75 -5.45
N PRO A 120 3.35 -16.96 -4.37
CA PRO A 120 2.24 -16.67 -3.48
C PRO A 120 1.22 -15.74 -4.16
N LEU A 121 -0.02 -16.21 -4.24
CA LEU A 121 -1.16 -15.43 -4.73
C LEU A 121 -2.16 -15.24 -3.59
N GLU A 122 -2.59 -14.00 -3.42
CA GLU A 122 -3.73 -13.61 -2.60
C GLU A 122 -4.97 -13.52 -3.48
N ILE A 123 -6.02 -14.27 -3.13
CA ILE A 123 -7.29 -14.29 -3.83
C ILE A 123 -8.35 -13.72 -2.91
N THR A 124 -9.04 -12.69 -3.37
CA THR A 124 -10.22 -12.13 -2.68
C THR A 124 -11.44 -12.33 -3.55
N THR A 125 -12.48 -12.93 -2.99
CA THR A 125 -13.78 -13.13 -3.64
C THR A 125 -14.82 -12.32 -2.90
N THR A 126 -15.53 -11.45 -3.61
CA THR A 126 -16.63 -10.66 -3.06
C THR A 126 -17.94 -11.11 -3.68
N ARG A 127 -18.89 -11.54 -2.85
CA ARG A 127 -20.24 -11.91 -3.30
C ARG A 127 -21.21 -10.77 -2.99
N GLY A 128 -21.82 -10.21 -4.04
CA GLY A 128 -22.88 -9.22 -3.89
C GLY A 128 -24.10 -9.83 -3.17
N ALA A 129 -24.74 -9.04 -2.30
CA ALA A 129 -25.97 -9.47 -1.63
C ALA A 129 -27.05 -9.78 -2.68
N SER A 130 -27.61 -10.99 -2.67
CA SER A 130 -28.70 -11.33 -3.57
C SER A 130 -29.95 -10.55 -3.17
N THR A 131 -30.51 -9.77 -4.09
CA THR A 131 -31.85 -9.22 -3.98
C THR A 131 -32.86 -10.30 -4.35
N SER A 132 -32.93 -11.39 -3.58
CA SER A 132 -34.07 -12.31 -3.65
C SER A 132 -35.07 -11.91 -2.57
N PRO A 133 -36.34 -11.63 -2.90
CA PRO A 133 -37.36 -11.42 -1.86
C PRO A 133 -37.48 -12.73 -1.08
N SER A 134 -37.22 -12.70 0.23
CA SER A 134 -37.46 -13.85 1.09
C SER A 134 -38.93 -14.25 1.02
N PHE A 135 -39.24 -15.26 0.20
CA PHE A 135 -40.49 -16.01 0.30
C PHE A 135 -40.31 -17.03 1.43
N TYR A 136 -41.13 -16.86 2.48
CA TYR A 136 -41.45 -17.75 3.60
C TYR A 136 -40.39 -18.78 4.04
N HIS A 137 -39.86 -18.61 5.26
CA HIS A 137 -39.55 -19.74 6.12
C HIS A 137 -40.25 -19.58 7.48
N LEU A 138 -41.33 -20.34 7.64
CA LEU A 138 -41.84 -20.77 8.94
C LEU A 138 -40.82 -21.75 9.55
N ALA A 139 -40.83 -21.85 10.87
CA ALA A 139 -39.95 -22.61 11.76
C ALA A 139 -38.64 -21.89 12.15
N GLY A 140 -38.49 -21.72 13.47
CA GLY A 140 -37.56 -20.81 14.08
C GLY A 140 -36.18 -21.41 14.27
N GLU A 141 -35.19 -20.72 13.73
CA GLU A 141 -33.80 -20.69 14.19
C GLU A 141 -33.28 -19.28 13.87
N ARG A 142 -32.89 -18.51 14.89
CA ARG A 142 -32.37 -17.14 14.71
C ARG A 142 -30.96 -17.21 14.14
N ALA A 143 -30.84 -17.36 12.83
CA ALA A 143 -29.62 -17.00 12.11
C ALA A 143 -29.46 -15.47 12.16
N SER A 144 -28.49 -15.01 12.95
CA SER A 144 -28.13 -13.59 13.07
C SER A 144 -27.21 -13.19 11.92
N SER A 145 -27.75 -13.10 10.71
CA SER A 145 -27.12 -12.34 9.62
C SER A 145 -28.03 -11.18 9.25
N ALA A 146 -27.53 -9.96 9.45
CA ALA A 146 -28.24 -8.76 9.02
C ALA A 146 -28.33 -8.76 7.48
N PRO A 147 -29.49 -8.46 6.89
CA PRO A 147 -29.64 -8.48 5.43
C PRO A 147 -28.83 -7.34 4.79
N GLY A 148 -27.99 -7.68 3.81
CA GLY A 148 -27.33 -6.71 2.92
C GLY A 148 -25.81 -6.54 3.05
N GLN A 149 -25.09 -7.36 3.82
CA GLN A 149 -23.62 -7.33 3.82
C GLN A 149 -23.05 -8.19 2.70
N SER A 150 -22.18 -7.61 1.87
CA SER A 150 -21.35 -8.36 0.92
C SER A 150 -20.41 -9.29 1.68
N GLU A 151 -20.41 -10.58 1.34
CA GLU A 151 -19.47 -11.53 1.92
C GLU A 151 -18.14 -11.45 1.17
N GLU A 152 -17.06 -11.08 1.88
CA GLU A 152 -15.69 -11.07 1.37
C GLU A 152 -14.94 -12.28 1.94
N ARG A 153 -14.37 -13.10 1.07
CA ARG A 153 -13.48 -14.21 1.42
C ARG A 153 -12.06 -13.92 0.91
N PHE A 154 -11.06 -14.17 1.74
CA PHE A 154 -9.65 -14.04 1.40
C PHE A 154 -8.94 -15.39 1.59
N GLU A 155 -8.05 -15.74 0.67
CA GLU A 155 -7.17 -16.90 0.79
C GLU A 155 -5.81 -16.62 0.16
N ARG A 156 -4.75 -17.21 0.74
CA ARG A 156 -3.39 -17.19 0.18
C ARG A 156 -3.02 -18.59 -0.28
N ILE A 157 -2.58 -18.72 -1.52
CA ILE A 157 -2.18 -20.01 -2.12
C ILE A 157 -0.83 -19.89 -2.82
N GLU A 158 -0.10 -21.00 -2.88
CA GLU A 158 1.04 -21.16 -3.79
C GLU A 158 0.53 -21.72 -5.12
N ALA A 159 0.73 -20.98 -6.22
CA ALA A 159 0.23 -21.39 -7.54
C ALA A 159 1.17 -20.92 -8.66
N PRO A 160 1.13 -21.56 -9.84
CA PRO A 160 1.94 -21.10 -10.98
C PRO A 160 1.53 -19.71 -11.45
N LEU A 161 2.51 -18.89 -11.88
CA LEU A 161 2.32 -17.55 -12.44
C LEU A 161 1.28 -17.53 -13.56
N LYS A 162 1.10 -18.63 -14.31
CA LYS A 162 0.07 -18.76 -15.35
C LYS A 162 -1.33 -18.34 -14.87
N ILE A 163 -1.66 -18.57 -13.59
CA ILE A 163 -2.97 -18.22 -13.03
C ILE A 163 -3.13 -16.70 -12.97
N LEU A 164 -2.11 -16.01 -12.45
CA LEU A 164 -2.09 -14.56 -12.39
C LEU A 164 -2.02 -13.94 -13.80
N ILE A 165 -1.18 -14.48 -14.68
CA ILE A 165 -1.07 -14.02 -16.08
C ILE A 165 -2.42 -14.13 -16.78
N ALA A 166 -3.09 -15.27 -16.70
CA ALA A 166 -4.41 -15.46 -17.29
C ALA A 166 -5.48 -14.54 -16.69
N TYR A 167 -5.39 -14.21 -15.40
CA TYR A 167 -6.27 -13.23 -14.76
C TYR A 167 -6.00 -11.80 -15.27
N LEU A 168 -4.73 -11.39 -15.32
CA LEU A 168 -4.34 -10.04 -15.72
C LEU A 168 -4.47 -9.79 -17.21
N SER A 169 -4.43 -10.82 -18.07
CA SER A 169 -4.65 -10.67 -19.52
C SER A 169 -6.12 -10.46 -19.91
N LYS A 170 -7.08 -10.58 -18.97
CA LYS A 170 -8.49 -10.33 -19.26
C LYS A 170 -8.73 -8.82 -19.40
N PRO A 171 -9.47 -8.37 -20.43
CA PRO A 171 -9.83 -6.97 -20.57
C PRO A 171 -10.59 -6.51 -19.33
N THR A 172 -10.24 -5.33 -18.80
CA THR A 172 -10.99 -4.70 -17.72
C THR A 172 -12.42 -4.48 -18.21
N THR A 173 -13.41 -5.14 -17.60
CA THR A 173 -14.83 -4.94 -17.94
C THR A 173 -15.29 -3.63 -17.30
N THR A 174 -14.81 -2.50 -17.83
CA THR A 174 -15.31 -1.17 -17.51
C THR A 174 -16.64 -0.94 -18.23
N GLY A 175 -17.73 -1.47 -17.65
CA GLY A 175 -19.09 -0.99 -17.87
C GLY A 175 -19.78 -1.30 -19.21
N THR A 176 -21.05 -1.74 -19.08
CA THR A 176 -22.11 -1.66 -20.11
C THR A 176 -22.20 -2.78 -21.16
N THR A 177 -22.33 -4.02 -20.71
CA THR A 177 -23.43 -4.85 -21.21
C THR A 177 -24.18 -5.39 -20.00
N ALA A 178 -25.46 -5.01 -19.89
CA ALA A 178 -26.39 -5.63 -18.99
C ALA A 178 -26.69 -7.04 -19.52
N ASP A 179 -25.75 -7.98 -19.35
CA ASP A 179 -26.10 -9.39 -19.44
C ASP A 179 -26.90 -9.71 -18.19
N SER A 180 -28.21 -9.73 -18.37
CA SER A 180 -29.23 -10.04 -17.39
C SER A 180 -29.18 -11.52 -17.01
N SER A 181 -28.08 -11.97 -16.40
CA SER A 181 -28.04 -13.22 -15.64
C SER A 181 -28.36 -12.90 -14.18
N PRO A 182 -29.42 -13.47 -13.59
CA PRO A 182 -29.81 -13.22 -12.20
C PRO A 182 -28.93 -13.97 -11.18
N LEU A 183 -27.81 -14.59 -11.58
CA LEU A 183 -26.87 -15.19 -10.64
C LEU A 183 -25.99 -14.09 -10.04
N ALA A 184 -25.83 -14.14 -8.71
CA ALA A 184 -24.97 -13.23 -7.95
C ALA A 184 -23.58 -13.14 -8.62
N LYS A 185 -23.22 -11.94 -9.09
CA LYS A 185 -21.91 -11.70 -9.70
C LYS A 185 -20.87 -11.79 -8.59
N GLU A 186 -20.06 -12.84 -8.63
CA GLU A 186 -18.87 -12.96 -7.79
C GLU A 186 -17.74 -12.19 -8.45
N ASP A 187 -17.23 -11.17 -7.76
CA ASP A 187 -16.05 -10.43 -8.20
C ASP A 187 -14.82 -11.05 -7.54
N VAL A 188 -13.87 -11.51 -8.36
CA VAL A 188 -12.62 -12.13 -7.93
C VAL A 188 -11.44 -11.20 -8.24
N SER A 189 -10.60 -10.94 -7.25
CA SER A 189 -9.31 -10.27 -7.43
C SER A 189 -8.17 -11.20 -7.07
N ILE A 190 -7.17 -11.29 -7.95
CA ILE A 190 -5.92 -12.03 -7.70
C ILE A 190 -4.77 -11.05 -7.64
N TYR A 191 -3.97 -11.15 -6.59
CA TYR A 191 -2.83 -10.27 -6.33
C TYR A 191 -1.61 -11.10 -5.93
N LEU A 192 -0.49 -10.89 -6.60
CA LEU A 192 0.79 -11.39 -6.14
C LEU A 192 1.32 -10.40 -5.10
N ALA A 193 1.46 -10.88 -3.87
CA ALA A 193 1.84 -10.08 -2.72
C ALA A 193 3.02 -10.72 -1.98
N GLN A 194 3.97 -9.88 -1.57
CA GLN A 194 5.13 -10.32 -0.79
C GLN A 194 5.86 -11.53 -1.40
N CYS A 195 5.97 -11.59 -2.73
CA CYS A 195 6.71 -12.66 -3.40
C CYS A 195 8.19 -12.38 -3.26
N ASP A 196 8.93 -13.24 -2.55
CA ASP A 196 10.38 -13.10 -2.39
C ASP A 196 11.06 -13.05 -3.76
N LEU A 197 11.91 -12.05 -4.01
CA LEU A 197 12.63 -11.97 -5.28
C LEU A 197 13.60 -13.14 -5.44
N LEU A 198 14.17 -13.65 -4.33
CA LEU A 198 15.13 -14.74 -4.39
C LEU A 198 14.50 -16.08 -4.81
N SER A 199 13.17 -16.22 -4.71
CA SER A 199 12.46 -17.42 -5.19
C SER A 199 12.11 -17.36 -6.68
N LEU A 200 12.25 -16.19 -7.32
CA LEU A 200 11.94 -16.02 -8.74
C LEU A 200 13.09 -16.51 -9.65
N PRO A 201 12.82 -16.79 -10.94
CA PRO A 201 13.88 -17.09 -11.91
C PRO A 201 14.95 -15.99 -12.00
N ALA A 202 16.20 -16.39 -12.26
CA ALA A 202 17.35 -15.48 -12.31
C ALA A 202 17.17 -14.32 -13.32
N SER A 203 16.49 -14.57 -14.43
CA SER A 203 16.15 -13.52 -15.42
C SER A 203 15.29 -12.41 -14.82
N MET A 204 14.27 -12.77 -14.02
CA MET A 204 13.42 -11.80 -13.32
C MET A 204 14.22 -11.06 -12.25
N GLN A 205 15.04 -11.77 -11.47
CA GLN A 205 15.89 -11.15 -10.45
C GLN A 205 16.83 -10.09 -11.05
N SER A 206 17.42 -10.38 -12.22
CA SER A 206 18.33 -9.46 -12.91
C SER A 206 17.68 -8.16 -13.39
N ASP A 207 16.35 -8.16 -13.56
CA ASP A 207 15.60 -6.99 -14.02
C ASP A 207 15.21 -6.03 -12.89
N VAL A 208 15.31 -6.47 -11.64
CA VAL A 208 15.05 -5.71 -10.42
C VAL A 208 16.22 -5.82 -9.42
N PRO A 209 17.42 -5.36 -9.79
CA PRO A 209 18.58 -5.46 -8.91
C PRO A 209 18.39 -4.63 -7.62
N ILE A 210 19.08 -5.04 -6.55
CA ILE A 210 19.15 -4.26 -5.31
C ILE A 210 19.70 -2.85 -5.64
N PRO A 211 18.99 -1.76 -5.26
CA PRO A 211 19.43 -0.40 -5.55
C PRO A 211 20.79 -0.10 -4.95
N ALA A 212 21.65 0.61 -5.70
CA ALA A 212 23.01 0.91 -5.27
C ALA A 212 23.11 1.70 -3.95
N LEU A 213 22.05 2.44 -3.60
CA LEU A 213 21.90 3.13 -2.32
C LEU A 213 21.91 2.21 -1.11
N LEU A 214 21.56 0.93 -1.32
CA LEU A 214 21.51 -0.08 -0.27
C LEU A 214 22.78 -0.92 -0.20
N HIS A 215 23.77 -0.71 -1.10
CA HIS A 215 25.05 -1.40 -0.97
C HIS A 215 25.91 -0.74 0.10
N PRO A 216 26.76 -1.51 0.81
CA PRO A 216 27.74 -0.94 1.73
C PRO A 216 28.64 0.06 0.99
N SER A 217 28.84 1.26 1.54
CA SER A 217 29.78 2.21 0.94
C SER A 217 31.21 1.66 1.00
N SER A 218 31.89 1.61 -0.15
CA SER A 218 33.31 1.24 -0.25
C SER A 218 34.24 2.37 0.25
N THR A 219 33.73 3.59 0.48
CA THR A 219 34.57 4.74 0.87
C THR A 219 34.81 4.80 2.38
N SER A 220 36.04 4.44 2.76
CA SER A 220 36.54 4.19 4.12
C SER A 220 36.58 5.39 5.09
N SER A 221 36.14 6.60 4.71
CA SER A 221 36.33 7.81 5.55
C SER A 221 35.15 8.14 6.48
N SER A 222 33.99 7.49 6.31
CA SER A 222 32.79 7.65 7.14
C SER A 222 32.08 6.30 7.22
N ARG A 223 31.80 5.79 8.43
CA ARG A 223 30.97 4.59 8.59
C ARG A 223 29.58 4.89 8.00
N SER A 224 29.26 4.27 6.85
CA SER A 224 27.93 4.32 6.25
C SER A 224 26.87 3.99 7.30
N ALA A 225 25.80 4.78 7.35
CA ALA A 225 24.67 4.48 8.24
C ALA A 225 23.88 3.25 7.78
N ILE A 226 23.96 2.94 6.48
CA ILE A 226 23.32 1.79 5.84
C ILE A 226 24.36 0.69 5.78
N LYS A 227 24.08 -0.44 6.42
CA LYS A 227 24.98 -1.59 6.48
C LYS A 227 24.96 -2.38 5.17
N GLY A 228 23.82 -2.33 4.49
CA GLY A 228 23.57 -3.02 3.23
C GLY A 228 23.13 -4.46 3.38
N ASP A 229 22.71 -4.83 4.60
CA ASP A 229 22.07 -6.12 4.86
C ASP A 229 20.63 -6.05 4.35
N ILE A 230 20.32 -6.76 3.26
CA ILE A 230 18.94 -6.92 2.78
C ILE A 230 18.29 -8.05 3.57
N TYR A 231 17.30 -7.70 4.39
CA TYR A 231 16.56 -8.67 5.20
C TYR A 231 15.64 -9.52 4.34
N THR A 232 14.87 -8.87 3.47
CA THR A 232 14.02 -9.52 2.46
C THR A 232 13.68 -8.52 1.37
N SER A 233 13.16 -9.00 0.26
CA SER A 233 12.70 -8.20 -0.86
C SER A 233 11.41 -8.79 -1.41
N SER A 234 10.57 -7.97 -2.02
CA SER A 234 9.29 -8.47 -2.52
C SER A 234 8.88 -7.84 -3.83
N LEU A 235 8.38 -8.68 -4.72
CA LEU A 235 7.57 -8.30 -5.87
C LEU A 235 6.10 -8.23 -5.46
N TRP A 236 5.39 -7.26 -6.05
CA TRP A 236 3.96 -7.11 -5.93
C TRP A 236 3.37 -6.85 -7.32
N LEU A 237 2.29 -7.54 -7.69
CA LEU A 237 1.68 -7.41 -9.01
C LEU A 237 0.18 -7.74 -8.96
N GLY A 238 -0.64 -6.88 -9.56
CA GLY A 238 -2.04 -7.21 -9.86
C GLY A 238 -2.74 -6.09 -10.61
N ARG A 239 -4.06 -5.99 -10.44
CA ARG A 239 -4.89 -4.98 -11.11
C ARG A 239 -5.59 -4.09 -10.06
N PRO A 240 -5.55 -2.76 -10.17
CA PRO A 240 -6.35 -1.87 -9.32
C PRO A 240 -7.86 -2.18 -9.40
N PRO A 241 -8.62 -1.92 -8.32
CA PRO A 241 -8.15 -1.44 -7.03
C PRO A 241 -7.44 -2.54 -6.24
N THR A 242 -6.28 -2.21 -5.67
CA THR A 242 -5.61 -3.05 -4.66
C THR A 242 -5.53 -2.28 -3.36
N TYR A 243 -5.53 -2.98 -2.22
CA TYR A 243 -5.51 -2.32 -0.92
C TYR A 243 -4.66 -3.09 0.09
N THR A 244 -3.70 -2.40 0.69
CA THR A 244 -2.96 -2.86 1.86
C THR A 244 -3.33 -1.98 3.06
N PRO A 245 -3.99 -2.54 4.08
CA PRO A 245 -4.37 -1.83 5.30
C PRO A 245 -3.20 -1.16 6.03
N LEU A 246 -3.53 -0.28 6.97
CA LEU A 246 -2.54 0.42 7.79
C LEU A 246 -1.69 -0.56 8.60
N HIS A 247 -0.37 -0.54 8.38
CA HIS A 247 0.60 -1.36 9.08
C HIS A 247 1.96 -0.65 9.16
N ARG A 248 2.94 -1.27 9.82
CA ARG A 248 4.35 -0.85 9.82
C ARG A 248 5.26 -2.05 9.65
N ASP A 249 6.44 -1.78 9.11
CA ASP A 249 7.44 -2.81 8.81
C ASP A 249 8.50 -2.91 9.92
N PRO A 250 9.13 -4.10 10.12
CA PRO A 250 10.16 -4.31 11.13
C PRO A 250 11.46 -3.57 10.82
N ASN A 251 11.74 -3.32 9.55
CA ASN A 251 12.96 -2.68 9.07
C ASN A 251 12.60 -1.52 8.13
N PRO A 252 13.51 -0.54 7.93
CA PRO A 252 13.38 0.45 6.85
C PRO A 252 13.15 -0.20 5.49
N ASN A 253 12.36 0.45 4.64
CA ASN A 253 11.92 -0.08 3.36
C ASN A 253 12.23 0.91 2.23
N LEU A 254 12.81 0.44 1.13
CA LEU A 254 12.91 1.18 -0.13
C LEU A 254 11.99 0.51 -1.15
N PHE A 255 11.01 1.27 -1.62
CA PHE A 255 9.96 0.83 -2.54
C PHE A 255 10.11 1.53 -3.89
N ILE A 256 9.96 0.80 -5.00
CA ILE A 256 9.98 1.33 -6.37
C ILE A 256 8.73 0.86 -7.12
N GLN A 257 8.00 1.79 -7.73
CA GLN A 257 6.85 1.47 -8.57
C GLN A 257 7.33 1.12 -9.99
N LEU A 258 6.94 -0.06 -10.49
CA LEU A 258 7.37 -0.58 -11.80
C LEU A 258 6.34 -0.28 -12.91
N ALA A 259 5.05 -0.37 -12.59
CA ALA A 259 3.95 -0.13 -13.54
C ALA A 259 2.68 0.33 -12.81
N GLY A 260 1.81 1.07 -13.49
CA GLY A 260 0.59 1.64 -12.91
C GLY A 260 0.87 2.61 -11.76
N GLN A 261 -0.12 2.82 -10.89
CA GLN A 261 -0.01 3.78 -9.79
C GLN A 261 -0.38 3.20 -8.43
N LYS A 262 0.30 3.67 -7.38
CA LYS A 262 -0.05 3.41 -5.98
C LYS A 262 -0.07 4.70 -5.18
N THR A 263 -1.18 4.96 -4.48
CA THR A 263 -1.27 6.04 -3.49
C THR A 263 -0.99 5.49 -2.11
N ILE A 264 -0.08 6.14 -1.39
CA ILE A 264 0.41 5.74 -0.07
C ILE A 264 0.15 6.87 0.91
N ARG A 265 -0.50 6.56 2.04
CA ARG A 265 -0.62 7.45 3.20
C ARG A 265 0.29 6.95 4.30
N LEU A 266 1.09 7.83 4.89
CA LEU A 266 2.00 7.53 5.98
C LEU A 266 1.65 8.34 7.22
N LEU A 267 1.80 7.73 8.40
CA LEU A 267 1.61 8.38 9.69
C LEU A 267 2.88 8.22 10.53
N PRO A 268 3.30 9.28 11.27
CA PRO A 268 4.37 9.17 12.25
C PRO A 268 4.10 8.04 13.25
N PRO A 269 5.15 7.39 13.81
CA PRO A 269 5.01 6.24 14.71
C PRO A 269 3.96 6.44 15.81
N ASP A 270 4.07 7.52 16.59
CA ASP A 270 3.18 7.79 17.73
C ASP A 270 1.71 8.01 17.31
N ILE A 271 1.51 8.66 16.16
CA ILE A 271 0.17 8.95 15.61
C ILE A 271 -0.47 7.68 15.06
N GLY A 272 0.30 6.90 14.30
CA GLY A 272 -0.17 5.62 13.77
C GLY A 272 -0.44 4.61 14.88
N ASP A 273 0.39 4.57 15.93
CA ASP A 273 0.19 3.70 17.10
C ASP A 273 -1.13 4.08 17.82
N ALA A 274 -1.37 5.37 18.06
CA ALA A 274 -2.59 5.85 18.70
C ALA A 274 -3.85 5.56 17.87
N LEU A 275 -3.83 5.88 16.56
CA LEU A 275 -4.97 5.61 15.67
C LEU A 275 -5.23 4.11 15.58
N PHE A 276 -4.19 3.31 15.37
CA PHE A 276 -4.32 1.87 15.25
C PHE A 276 -4.93 1.26 16.52
N HIS A 277 -4.40 1.63 17.69
CA HIS A 277 -4.91 1.14 18.96
C HIS A 277 -6.39 1.51 19.17
N ASP A 278 -6.77 2.76 18.91
CA ASP A 278 -8.16 3.24 19.08
C ASP A 278 -9.15 2.52 18.15
N VAL A 279 -8.78 2.36 16.88
CA VAL A 279 -9.60 1.64 15.88
C VAL A 279 -9.78 0.18 16.29
N VAL A 280 -8.70 -0.51 16.68
CA VAL A 280 -8.77 -1.94 17.01
C VAL A 280 -9.50 -2.19 18.32
N THR A 281 -9.26 -1.40 19.35
CA THR A 281 -9.96 -1.56 20.64
C THR A 281 -11.46 -1.30 20.49
N THR A 282 -11.85 -0.30 19.72
CA THR A 282 -13.26 0.01 19.43
C THR A 282 -13.93 -1.09 18.59
N THR A 283 -13.20 -1.68 17.63
CA THR A 283 -13.74 -2.75 16.76
C THR A 283 -13.89 -4.08 17.52
N THR A 284 -12.94 -4.40 18.41
CA THR A 284 -12.93 -5.66 19.19
C THR A 284 -13.85 -5.63 20.41
N SER A 285 -14.18 -4.44 20.92
CA SER A 285 -15.06 -4.28 22.10
C SER A 285 -16.56 -4.25 21.75
N SER A 286 -16.93 -4.54 20.50
CA SER A 286 -18.34 -4.64 20.09
C SER A 286 -18.97 -5.91 20.69
N PRO A 287 -20.11 -5.82 21.40
CA PRO A 287 -20.67 -6.89 22.25
C PRO A 287 -21.23 -8.11 21.48
N THR A 288 -21.08 -8.15 20.15
CA THR A 288 -21.55 -9.24 19.28
C THR A 288 -20.47 -10.24 18.87
N MET A 289 -19.24 -10.12 19.38
CA MET A 289 -18.14 -11.04 19.08
C MET A 289 -17.70 -11.77 20.35
N SER A 290 -17.82 -13.09 20.34
CA SER A 290 -17.29 -13.96 21.40
C SER A 290 -15.77 -13.80 21.51
N PRO A 291 -15.19 -13.81 22.72
CA PRO A 291 -13.77 -13.60 22.94
C PRO A 291 -12.98 -14.84 22.52
N SER A 292 -12.56 -14.93 21.26
CA SER A 292 -11.60 -15.94 20.80
C SER A 292 -10.17 -15.49 21.13
N GLY A 293 -9.78 -15.63 22.40
CA GLY A 293 -8.39 -15.68 22.88
C GLY A 293 -7.48 -14.45 22.66
N PRO A 294 -6.42 -14.28 23.46
CA PRO A 294 -5.43 -13.24 23.23
C PRO A 294 -4.50 -13.68 22.09
N THR A 295 -4.81 -13.33 20.84
CA THR A 295 -3.78 -13.37 19.80
C THR A 295 -2.81 -12.21 20.07
N PRO A 296 -1.49 -12.45 20.12
CA PRO A 296 -0.54 -11.38 20.35
C PRO A 296 -0.66 -10.37 19.22
N PHE A 297 -0.97 -9.12 19.58
CA PHE A 297 -1.11 -7.98 18.68
C PHE A 297 0.23 -7.64 18.01
N SER A 298 0.70 -8.46 17.06
CA SER A 298 1.87 -8.12 16.27
C SER A 298 1.52 -6.89 15.44
N THR A 299 2.22 -5.79 15.72
CA THR A 299 2.11 -4.52 14.98
C THR A 299 3.07 -4.49 13.78
N THR A 300 3.81 -5.57 13.56
CA THR A 300 4.98 -5.62 12.69
C THR A 300 4.75 -6.75 11.68
N ILE A 301 4.58 -6.43 10.38
CA ILE A 301 4.11 -7.36 9.32
C ILE A 301 2.89 -8.17 9.79
N ARG A 302 1.69 -7.67 9.48
CA ARG A 302 0.45 -8.38 9.85
C ARG A 302 0.13 -9.47 8.83
N GLY A 303 -0.46 -10.56 9.32
CA GLY A 303 -0.79 -11.75 8.53
C GLY A 303 -2.12 -11.60 7.79
N GLU A 304 -2.70 -12.73 7.42
CA GLU A 304 -3.96 -12.81 6.65
C GLU A 304 -5.12 -12.05 7.33
N GLU A 305 -5.10 -11.93 8.66
CA GLU A 305 -6.13 -11.25 9.45
C GLU A 305 -6.29 -9.77 9.12
N MET A 306 -5.27 -9.12 8.53
CA MET A 306 -5.38 -7.72 8.10
C MET A 306 -6.17 -7.58 6.79
N MET A 307 -6.21 -8.62 5.96
CA MET A 307 -6.62 -8.52 4.56
C MET A 307 -8.12 -8.71 4.33
N TYR A 308 -8.90 -9.01 5.37
CA TYR A 308 -10.36 -9.12 5.31
C TYR A 308 -11.01 -8.72 6.64
N GLY A 309 -12.35 -8.54 6.62
CA GLY A 309 -13.16 -8.40 7.83
C GLY A 309 -13.26 -6.99 8.45
N PRO A 310 -13.87 -6.87 9.65
CA PRO A 310 -14.25 -5.58 10.22
C PRO A 310 -13.08 -4.64 10.52
N GLN A 311 -11.93 -5.19 10.93
CA GLN A 311 -10.73 -4.40 11.21
C GLN A 311 -10.17 -3.73 9.95
N LYS A 312 -10.11 -4.46 8.82
CA LYS A 312 -9.73 -3.91 7.51
C LYS A 312 -10.63 -2.73 7.13
N ALA A 313 -11.95 -2.91 7.25
CA ALA A 313 -12.92 -1.87 6.93
C ALA A 313 -12.78 -0.64 7.84
N ALA A 314 -12.59 -0.84 9.14
CA ALA A 314 -12.42 0.24 10.10
C ALA A 314 -11.10 1.02 9.89
N LEU A 315 -9.99 0.33 9.62
CA LEU A 315 -8.71 0.97 9.28
C LEU A 315 -8.79 1.69 7.93
N HIS A 316 -9.51 1.13 6.97
CA HIS A 316 -9.78 1.79 5.69
C HIS A 316 -10.56 3.09 5.90
N ASP A 317 -11.64 3.05 6.69
CA ASP A 317 -12.40 4.25 7.04
C ASP A 317 -11.50 5.30 7.70
N ALA A 318 -10.79 4.92 8.76
CA ALA A 318 -9.94 5.83 9.54
C ALA A 318 -8.88 6.54 8.70
N VAL A 319 -8.24 5.81 7.77
CA VAL A 319 -7.13 6.36 6.98
C VAL A 319 -7.59 7.02 5.70
N TRP A 320 -8.63 6.50 5.03
CA TRP A 320 -8.98 6.89 3.67
C TRP A 320 -10.30 7.67 3.53
N ASN A 321 -11.26 7.51 4.44
CA ASN A 321 -12.53 8.21 4.35
C ASN A 321 -12.39 9.67 4.83
N PRO A 322 -12.61 10.68 3.98
CA PRO A 322 -12.52 12.09 4.37
C PRO A 322 -13.57 12.50 5.41
N SER A 323 -14.63 11.70 5.59
CA SER A 323 -15.67 11.91 6.58
C SER A 323 -15.44 11.13 7.89
N SER A 324 -14.34 10.38 7.99
CA SER A 324 -14.01 9.65 9.22
C SER A 324 -13.70 10.61 10.37
N ILE A 325 -13.93 10.14 11.60
CA ILE A 325 -13.57 10.88 12.82
C ILE A 325 -12.06 11.14 12.93
N TYR A 326 -11.24 10.35 12.24
CA TYR A 326 -9.79 10.49 12.20
C TYR A 326 -9.29 11.40 11.07
N SER A 327 -10.18 11.94 10.24
CA SER A 327 -9.83 12.71 9.04
C SER A 327 -8.93 13.91 9.34
N ASP A 328 -9.22 14.66 10.41
CA ASP A 328 -8.40 15.81 10.81
C ASP A 328 -7.03 15.40 11.37
N LEU A 329 -6.94 14.27 12.09
CA LEU A 329 -5.68 13.70 12.56
C LEU A 329 -4.77 13.34 11.36
N VAL A 330 -5.33 12.61 10.39
CA VAL A 330 -4.61 12.19 9.18
C VAL A 330 -4.22 13.41 8.33
N ARG A 331 -5.11 14.41 8.19
CA ARG A 331 -4.80 15.65 7.45
C ARG A 331 -3.69 16.47 8.12
N THR A 332 -3.67 16.51 9.45
CA THR A 332 -2.72 17.33 10.21
C THR A 332 -1.34 16.69 10.30
N HIS A 333 -1.28 15.37 10.51
CA HIS A 333 -0.03 14.68 10.82
C HIS A 333 0.46 13.74 9.71
N GLY A 334 -0.42 13.35 8.78
CA GLY A 334 -0.09 12.40 7.74
C GLY A 334 0.73 13.00 6.61
N LEU A 335 1.43 12.10 5.92
CA LEU A 335 2.03 12.35 4.62
C LEU A 335 1.32 11.51 3.56
N GLN A 336 1.28 11.99 2.32
CA GLN A 336 0.74 11.26 1.18
C GLN A 336 1.65 11.37 -0.04
N THR A 337 1.70 10.31 -0.84
CA THR A 337 2.25 10.35 -2.19
C THR A 337 1.50 9.39 -3.11
N THR A 338 1.44 9.72 -4.40
CA THR A 338 1.05 8.79 -5.45
C THR A 338 2.30 8.50 -6.29
N LEU A 339 2.74 7.25 -6.28
CA LEU A 339 3.89 6.77 -7.04
C LEU A 339 3.41 6.21 -8.37
N GLY A 340 4.00 6.66 -9.47
CA GLY A 340 3.91 6.05 -10.79
C GLY A 340 5.22 5.39 -11.19
N LEU A 341 5.28 4.83 -12.40
CA LEU A 341 6.48 4.17 -12.93
C LEU A 341 7.77 4.94 -12.64
N GLY A 342 8.74 4.27 -12.02
CA GLY A 342 10.06 4.80 -11.68
C GLY A 342 10.13 5.71 -10.45
N ASP A 343 9.01 6.07 -9.83
CA ASP A 343 9.03 6.74 -8.54
C ASP A 343 9.45 5.74 -7.45
N ALA A 344 10.23 6.23 -6.50
CA ALA A 344 10.64 5.46 -5.35
C ALA A 344 10.29 6.16 -4.02
N LEU A 345 10.03 5.36 -3.00
CA LEU A 345 9.69 5.82 -1.65
C LEU A 345 10.57 5.11 -0.63
N PHE A 346 11.25 5.90 0.19
CA PHE A 346 11.87 5.44 1.42
C PHE A 346 10.87 5.57 2.58
N THR A 347 10.60 4.46 3.25
CA THR A 347 9.81 4.40 4.48
C THR A 347 10.72 3.98 5.63
N PRO A 348 11.00 4.89 6.58
CA PRO A 348 11.83 4.57 7.74
C PRO A 348 11.13 3.57 8.67
N GLN A 349 11.94 2.86 9.46
CA GLN A 349 11.43 1.95 10.50
C GLN A 349 10.43 2.66 11.43
N GLY A 350 9.33 1.97 11.74
CA GLY A 350 8.31 2.44 12.68
C GLY A 350 7.24 3.34 12.07
N TRP A 351 7.43 3.86 10.84
CA TRP A 351 6.39 4.62 10.16
C TRP A 351 5.24 3.71 9.74
N TRP A 352 4.03 4.14 10.10
CA TRP A 352 2.81 3.48 9.67
C TRP A 352 2.46 3.91 8.25
N HIS A 353 1.94 2.98 7.46
CA HIS A 353 1.56 3.26 6.09
C HIS A 353 0.41 2.36 5.62
N SER A 354 -0.41 2.90 4.71
CA SER A 354 -1.47 2.19 4.00
C SER A 354 -1.36 2.50 2.51
N VAL A 355 -1.64 1.52 1.67
CA VAL A 355 -1.36 1.57 0.23
C VAL A 355 -2.62 1.23 -0.56
N LYS A 356 -2.89 1.99 -1.62
CA LYS A 356 -3.94 1.71 -2.61
C LYS A 356 -3.37 1.69 -4.02
N GLY A 357 -3.55 0.59 -4.74
CA GLY A 357 -3.40 0.58 -6.20
C GLY A 357 -4.55 1.34 -6.84
N VAL A 358 -4.25 2.26 -7.75
CA VAL A 358 -5.22 3.13 -8.43
C VAL A 358 -4.89 3.21 -9.92
N GLY A 359 -5.82 3.73 -10.71
CA GLY A 359 -5.66 3.91 -12.15
C GLY A 359 -6.06 2.67 -12.96
N GLU A 360 -5.67 2.69 -14.24
CA GLU A 360 -5.98 1.65 -15.22
C GLU A 360 -4.77 0.73 -15.45
N GLY A 361 -5.02 -0.42 -16.06
CA GLY A 361 -3.99 -1.42 -16.34
C GLY A 361 -3.53 -2.21 -15.12
N VAL A 362 -2.37 -2.85 -15.21
CA VAL A 362 -1.73 -3.54 -14.09
C VAL A 362 -0.98 -2.55 -13.19
N THR A 363 -0.89 -2.88 -11.90
CA THR A 363 -0.02 -2.20 -10.93
C THR A 363 1.05 -3.17 -10.46
N ALA A 364 2.31 -2.73 -10.51
CA ALA A 364 3.46 -3.52 -10.11
C ALA A 364 4.46 -2.69 -9.32
N SER A 365 5.05 -3.29 -8.29
CA SER A 365 6.07 -2.64 -7.47
C SER A 365 7.04 -3.66 -6.91
N VAL A 366 8.25 -3.19 -6.59
CA VAL A 366 9.28 -3.96 -5.90
C VAL A 366 9.76 -3.20 -4.68
N ASN A 367 10.16 -3.91 -3.63
CA ASN A 367 10.74 -3.25 -2.47
C ASN A 367 11.80 -4.11 -1.77
N TRP A 368 12.63 -3.45 -0.96
CA TRP A 368 13.69 -4.06 -0.17
C TRP A 368 13.63 -3.56 1.26
N TRP A 369 13.57 -4.48 2.21
CA TRP A 369 13.76 -4.17 3.63
C TRP A 369 15.23 -4.34 4.00
N PHE A 370 15.84 -3.32 4.57
CA PHE A 370 17.29 -3.24 4.74
C PHE A 370 17.70 -2.73 6.12
N ARG A 371 18.99 -2.84 6.45
CA ARG A 371 19.58 -2.30 7.68
C ARG A 371 20.74 -1.35 7.42
#